data_AF-A0A7V6PVU4-F1
#
_entry.id   AF-A0A7V6PVU4-F1
#
_cell.length_a   1.000
_cell.length_b   1.000
_cell.length_c   1.000
_cell.angle_alpha   90.00
_cell.angle_beta   90.00
_cell.angle_gamma   90.00
#
_symmetry.space_group_name_H-M   'P 1'
#
loop_
_entity.id
_entity.type
_entity.pdbx_description
1 polymer ?
#
loop_
_entity_poly.entity_id
_entity_poly.type
_entity_poly.pdbx_seq_one_letter_code
_entity_poly.pdbx_strand_id
1 'polypeptide(L)'
;MQFFYGDKMFYRILDEAEFWKLQESEHTIVIRKIVPNLESEYVNQLQNWEQVLVRTHAVAIRYLEAVNRAGLYISPQLQQQIVQFVNFCMKQSREFINLLNLISSQSSAVQDNPVASTVIDHIRRESEYFIGITKVAMERATYSTV
;
A
#
# COMPACT_ATOMS: atom_id res chain seq x y z
N MET A 1 2.20 -3.32 -12.15
CA MET A 1 1.76 -3.96 -13.41
C MET A 1 1.02 -2.91 -14.22
N GLN A 2 1.40 -2.60 -15.46
CA GLN A 2 0.75 -1.51 -16.22
C GLN A 2 -0.30 -2.10 -17.17
N PHE A 3 -1.58 -2.01 -16.80
CA PHE A 3 -2.67 -2.22 -17.76
C PHE A 3 -3.19 -0.87 -18.27
N PHE A 4 -3.57 -0.84 -19.54
CA PHE A 4 -4.18 0.33 -20.19
C PHE A 4 -5.67 0.35 -19.85
N TYR A 5 -6.07 1.16 -18.88
CA TYR A 5 -7.45 1.17 -18.36
C TYR A 5 -8.39 2.17 -19.06
N GLY A 6 -7.92 2.99 -20.00
CA GLY A 6 -8.75 4.02 -20.64
C GLY A 6 -9.47 4.91 -19.61
N ASP A 7 -10.78 5.06 -19.74
CA ASP A 7 -11.62 5.87 -18.85
C ASP A 7 -11.95 5.18 -17.50
N LYS A 8 -11.47 3.96 -17.25
CA LYS A 8 -11.77 3.18 -16.03
C LYS A 8 -10.85 3.54 -14.86
N MET A 9 -10.80 4.83 -14.52
CA MET A 9 -9.88 5.34 -13.51
C MET A 9 -10.10 4.76 -12.10
N PHE A 10 -11.35 4.54 -11.68
CA PHE A 10 -11.64 3.92 -10.38
C PHE A 10 -11.19 2.45 -10.30
N TYR A 11 -11.27 1.70 -11.40
CA TYR A 11 -10.74 0.33 -11.46
C TYR A 11 -9.22 0.35 -11.27
N ARG A 12 -8.53 1.20 -12.03
CA ARG A 12 -7.07 1.32 -11.93
C ARG A 12 -6.61 1.65 -10.52
N ILE A 13 -7.24 2.64 -9.89
CA ILE A 13 -6.86 3.09 -8.55
C ILE A 13 -7.07 1.99 -7.51
N LEU A 14 -8.17 1.25 -7.62
CA LEU A 14 -8.48 0.14 -6.72
C LEU A 14 -7.58 -1.08 -6.95
N ASP A 15 -7.22 -1.39 -8.20
CA ASP A 15 -6.26 -2.45 -8.54
C ASP A 15 -4.88 -2.15 -7.92
N GLU A 16 -4.41 -0.90 -8.04
CA GLU A 16 -3.14 -0.51 -7.42
C GLU A 16 -3.24 -0.58 -5.88
N ALA A 17 -4.35 -0.12 -5.28
CA ALA A 17 -4.53 -0.21 -3.84
C ALA A 17 -4.53 -1.68 -3.37
N GLU A 18 -5.24 -2.57 -4.07
CA GLU A 18 -5.26 -4.00 -3.78
C GLU A 18 -3.85 -4.59 -3.85
N PHE A 19 -3.18 -4.43 -4.99
CA PHE A 19 -1.85 -4.99 -5.22
C PHE A 19 -0.84 -4.52 -4.16
N TRP A 20 -0.76 -3.21 -3.92
CA TRP A 20 0.25 -2.67 -3.03
C TRP A 20 -0.03 -2.92 -1.55
N LYS A 21 -1.31 -3.04 -1.13
CA LYS A 21 -1.60 -3.43 0.27
C LYS A 21 -1.19 -4.88 0.54
N LEU A 22 -1.34 -5.76 -0.45
CA LEU A 22 -0.84 -7.13 -0.34
C LEU A 22 0.68 -7.14 -0.26
N GLN A 23 1.37 -6.47 -1.18
CA GLN A 23 2.84 -6.39 -1.20
C GLN A 23 3.42 -5.85 0.12
N GLU A 24 2.87 -4.75 0.65
CA GLU A 24 3.32 -4.21 1.93
C GLU A 24 3.11 -5.21 3.08
N SER A 25 2.01 -5.96 3.08
CA SER A 25 1.78 -6.99 4.10
C SER A 25 2.82 -8.11 4.04
N GLU A 26 3.14 -8.58 2.83
CA GLU A 26 4.16 -9.61 2.60
C GLU A 26 5.56 -9.09 2.97
N HIS A 27 5.84 -7.81 2.70
CA HIS A 27 7.10 -7.17 3.08
C HIS A 27 7.34 -7.17 4.60
N THR A 28 6.29 -7.10 5.41
CA THR A 28 6.45 -7.27 6.87
C THR A 28 7.01 -8.64 7.24
N ILE A 29 6.64 -9.68 6.49
CA ILE A 29 7.11 -11.06 6.69
C ILE A 29 8.55 -11.18 6.19
N VAL A 30 8.83 -10.64 4.99
CA VAL A 30 10.18 -10.64 4.40
C VAL A 30 11.20 -10.04 5.36
N ILE A 31 10.91 -8.87 5.93
CA ILE A 31 11.82 -8.19 6.88
C ILE A 31 12.13 -9.09 8.09
N ARG A 32 11.11 -9.69 8.70
CA ARG A 32 11.30 -10.61 9.85
C ARG A 32 12.04 -11.89 9.47
N LYS A 33 12.02 -12.30 8.20
CA LYS A 33 12.71 -13.51 7.71
C LYS A 33 14.18 -13.26 7.39
N ILE A 34 14.52 -12.09 6.85
CA ILE A 34 15.91 -11.75 6.50
C ILE A 34 16.72 -11.23 7.69
N VAL A 35 16.06 -10.80 8.77
CA VAL A 35 16.68 -10.35 10.03
C VAL A 35 16.17 -11.20 11.20
N PRO A 36 16.67 -12.43 11.39
CA PRO A 36 16.15 -13.34 12.42
C PRO A 36 16.41 -12.88 13.86
N ASN A 37 17.37 -11.97 14.06
CA ASN A 37 17.72 -11.35 15.34
C ASN A 37 17.16 -9.92 15.49
N LEU A 38 16.15 -9.54 14.70
CA LEU A 38 15.49 -8.25 14.81
C LEU A 38 14.94 -8.04 16.23
N GLU A 39 15.04 -6.82 16.74
CA GLU A 39 14.57 -6.46 18.08
C GLU A 39 13.07 -6.72 18.22
N SER A 40 12.67 -7.26 19.38
CA SER A 40 11.30 -7.75 19.62
C SER A 40 10.23 -6.67 19.44
N GLU A 41 10.56 -5.40 19.74
CA GLU A 41 9.69 -4.26 19.49
C GLU A 41 9.34 -4.14 17.99
N TYR A 42 10.34 -4.19 17.11
CA TYR A 42 10.11 -4.11 15.66
C TYR A 42 9.43 -5.35 15.11
N VAL A 43 9.74 -6.54 15.64
CA VAL A 43 9.01 -7.78 15.30
C VAL A 43 7.52 -7.62 15.59
N ASN A 44 7.16 -7.15 16.78
CA ASN A 44 5.77 -6.94 17.18
C ASN A 44 5.10 -5.86 16.32
N GLN A 45 5.78 -4.74 16.04
CA GLN A 45 5.26 -3.70 15.15
C GLN A 45 4.98 -4.26 13.75
N LEU A 46 5.92 -5.01 13.15
CA LEU A 46 5.73 -5.63 11.85
C LEU A 46 4.57 -6.63 11.81
N GLN A 47 4.35 -7.41 12.89
CA GLN A 47 3.20 -8.32 13.00
C GLN A 47 1.87 -7.57 13.06
N ASN A 48 1.82 -6.46 13.78
CA ASN A 48 0.64 -5.59 13.79
C ASN A 48 0.40 -4.95 12.42
N TRP A 49 1.46 -4.52 11.75
CA TRP A 49 1.41 -3.97 10.39
C TRP A 49 0.87 -4.98 9.39
N GLU A 50 1.33 -6.23 9.43
CA GLU A 50 0.80 -7.33 8.60
C GLU A 50 -0.72 -7.41 8.71
N GLN A 51 -1.25 -7.45 9.95
CA GLN A 51 -2.68 -7.59 10.18
C GLN A 51 -3.49 -6.41 9.64
N VAL A 52 -3.03 -5.17 9.85
CA VAL A 52 -3.77 -3.99 9.38
C VAL A 52 -3.69 -3.85 7.87
N LEU A 53 -2.57 -4.23 7.24
CA LEU A 53 -2.40 -4.20 5.79
C LEU A 53 -3.27 -5.26 5.11
N VAL A 54 -3.30 -6.49 5.63
CA VAL A 54 -4.20 -7.56 5.15
C VAL A 54 -5.68 -7.14 5.25
N ARG A 55 -6.08 -6.49 6.35
CA ARG A 55 -7.45 -5.96 6.48
C ARG A 55 -7.74 -4.87 5.45
N THR A 56 -6.76 -4.04 5.14
CA THR A 56 -6.90 -2.95 4.15
C THR A 56 -6.98 -3.51 2.73
N HIS A 57 -6.16 -4.51 2.41
CA HIS A 57 -6.23 -5.29 1.18
C HIS A 57 -7.62 -5.90 0.97
N ALA A 58 -8.18 -6.54 2.01
CA ALA A 58 -9.54 -7.08 1.94
C ALA A 58 -10.60 -6.00 1.67
N VAL A 59 -10.41 -4.77 2.16
CA VAL A 59 -11.30 -3.64 1.86
C VAL A 59 -11.17 -3.23 0.38
N ALA A 60 -9.96 -3.22 -0.18
CA ALA A 60 -9.73 -2.93 -1.60
C ALA A 60 -10.48 -3.93 -2.49
N ILE A 61 -10.38 -5.23 -2.18
CA ILE A 61 -11.13 -6.29 -2.88
C ILE A 61 -12.63 -6.02 -2.85
N ARG A 62 -13.20 -5.65 -1.69
CA ARG A 62 -14.64 -5.35 -1.59
C ARG A 62 -15.05 -4.17 -2.48
N TYR A 63 -14.22 -3.14 -2.59
CA TYR A 63 -14.50 -2.02 -3.49
C TYR A 63 -14.37 -2.42 -4.97
N LEU A 64 -13.38 -3.26 -5.31
CA LEU A 64 -13.27 -3.82 -6.67
C LEU A 64 -14.53 -4.61 -7.04
N GLU A 65 -15.03 -5.46 -6.15
CA GLU A 65 -16.28 -6.19 -6.36
C GLU A 65 -17.49 -5.26 -6.50
N ALA A 66 -17.59 -4.23 -5.66
CA ALA A 66 -18.68 -3.26 -5.72
C ALA A 66 -18.70 -2.51 -7.07
N VAL A 67 -17.53 -2.08 -7.53
CA VAL A 67 -17.36 -1.40 -8.82
C VAL A 67 -17.64 -2.35 -9.99
N ASN A 68 -17.17 -3.60 -9.93
CA ASN A 68 -17.50 -4.64 -10.92
C ASN A 68 -19.03 -4.87 -11.04
N ARG A 69 -19.73 -4.95 -9.91
CA ARG A 69 -21.19 -5.17 -9.87
C ARG A 69 -22.00 -3.95 -10.29
N ALA A 70 -21.47 -2.75 -10.11
CA ALA A 70 -22.12 -1.50 -10.54
C ALA A 70 -22.19 -1.37 -12.07
N GLY A 71 -21.36 -2.12 -12.81
CA GLY A 71 -21.37 -2.16 -14.27
C GLY A 71 -20.93 -0.84 -14.87
N LEU A 72 -21.76 -0.25 -15.74
CA LEU A 72 -21.42 1.01 -16.44
C LEU A 72 -21.60 2.28 -15.59
N TYR A 73 -22.28 2.18 -14.43
CA TYR A 73 -22.59 3.35 -13.61
C TYR A 73 -22.14 3.15 -12.17
N ILE A 74 -21.12 3.89 -11.76
CA ILE A 74 -20.66 3.99 -10.37
C ILE A 74 -21.34 5.20 -9.75
N SER A 75 -22.15 5.00 -8.70
CA SER A 75 -22.86 6.12 -8.05
C SER A 75 -21.89 7.14 -7.45
N PRO A 76 -22.25 8.44 -7.39
CA PRO A 76 -21.41 9.48 -6.77
C PRO A 76 -20.99 9.14 -5.34
N GLN A 77 -21.87 8.49 -4.58
CA GLN A 77 -21.59 8.05 -3.22
C GLN A 77 -20.49 6.99 -3.18
N LEU A 78 -20.55 5.99 -4.07
CA LEU A 78 -19.52 4.96 -4.17
C LEU A 78 -18.18 5.54 -4.65
N GLN A 79 -18.22 6.49 -5.60
CA GLN A 79 -17.01 7.21 -6.03
C GLN A 79 -16.34 7.94 -4.86
N GLN A 80 -17.12 8.66 -4.05
CA GLN A 80 -16.60 9.37 -2.88
C GLN A 80 -15.99 8.42 -1.84
N GLN A 81 -16.64 7.28 -1.60
CA GLN A 81 -16.13 6.24 -0.69
C GLN A 81 -14.79 5.67 -1.17
N ILE A 82 -14.66 5.40 -2.47
CA ILE A 82 -13.40 4.94 -3.08
C ILE A 82 -12.31 5.99 -2.91
N VAL A 83 -12.61 7.27 -3.20
CA VAL A 83 -11.65 8.36 -3.03
C VAL A 83 -11.15 8.46 -1.59
N GLN A 84 -12.04 8.37 -0.59
CA GLN A 84 -11.67 8.38 0.82
C GLN A 84 -10.81 7.17 1.20
N PHE A 85 -11.18 5.98 0.72
CA PHE A 85 -10.43 4.75 0.96
C PHE A 85 -9.01 4.80 0.37
N VAL A 86 -8.86 5.34 -0.83
CA VAL A 86 -7.55 5.43 -1.50
C VAL A 86 -6.66 6.45 -0.80
N ASN A 87 -7.22 7.57 -0.36
CA ASN A 87 -6.50 8.52 0.50
C ASN A 87 -6.04 7.87 1.80
N PHE A 88 -6.88 7.02 2.40
CA PHE A 88 -6.48 6.22 3.56
C PHE A 88 -5.32 5.26 3.22
N CYS A 89 -5.36 4.57 2.08
CA CYS A 89 -4.27 3.67 1.66
C CYS A 89 -2.94 4.41 1.48
N MET A 90 -2.95 5.59 0.89
CA MET A 90 -1.74 6.43 0.73
C MET A 90 -1.20 6.90 2.09
N LYS A 91 -2.09 7.30 3.01
CA LYS A 91 -1.70 7.66 4.38
C LYS A 91 -1.08 6.46 5.10
N GLN A 92 -1.69 5.29 5.00
CA GLN A 92 -1.19 4.06 5.60
C GLN A 92 0.21 3.69 5.06
N SER A 93 0.45 3.80 3.75
CA SER A 93 1.79 3.60 3.17
C SER A 93 2.81 4.61 3.70
N ARG A 94 2.42 5.88 3.92
CA ARG A 94 3.31 6.89 4.52
C ARG A 94 3.74 6.49 5.92
N GLU A 95 2.80 6.02 6.74
CA GLU A 95 3.11 5.56 8.10
C GLU A 95 3.94 4.27 8.09
N PHE A 96 3.72 3.38 7.13
CA PHE A 96 4.57 2.20 6.95
C PHE A 96 6.00 2.60 6.59
N ILE A 97 6.19 3.54 5.65
CA ILE A 97 7.50 4.13 5.34
C ILE A 97 8.17 4.72 6.59
N ASN A 98 7.41 5.39 7.47
CA ASN A 98 7.95 5.92 8.72
C ASN A 98 8.50 4.81 9.63
N LEU A 99 7.79 3.67 9.74
CA LEU A 99 8.31 2.50 10.45
C LEU A 99 9.59 1.98 9.81
N LEU A 100 9.63 1.83 8.47
CA LEU A 100 10.82 1.34 7.78
C LEU A 100 12.02 2.26 8.02
N ASN A 101 11.82 3.57 8.00
CA ASN A 101 12.86 4.54 8.32
C ASN A 101 13.35 4.42 9.78
N LEU A 102 12.44 4.17 10.72
CA LEU A 102 12.80 3.92 12.11
C LEU A 102 13.65 2.65 12.24
N ILE A 103 13.20 1.54 11.65
CA ILE A 103 13.95 0.27 11.65
C ILE A 103 15.34 0.46 11.04
N SER A 104 15.46 1.08 9.87
CA SER A 104 16.77 1.31 9.23
C SER A 104 17.70 2.21 10.04
N SER A 105 17.15 3.17 10.79
CA SER A 105 17.97 4.15 11.54
C SER A 105 18.26 3.77 12.98
N GLN A 106 17.51 2.82 13.57
CA GLN A 106 17.59 2.50 15.00
C GLN A 106 17.81 1.02 15.30
N SER A 107 17.58 0.10 14.35
CA SER A 107 17.85 -1.32 14.56
C SER A 107 19.32 -1.63 14.31
N SER A 108 20.03 -2.05 15.36
CA SER A 108 21.42 -2.52 15.21
C SER A 108 21.45 -3.78 14.34
N ALA A 109 20.46 -4.66 14.46
CA ALA A 109 20.36 -5.88 13.65
C ALA A 109 20.25 -5.60 12.14
N VAL A 110 19.64 -4.47 11.75
CA VAL A 110 19.55 -4.04 10.35
C VAL A 110 20.80 -3.28 9.91
N GLN A 111 21.33 -2.41 10.76
CA GLN A 111 22.52 -1.61 10.45
C GLN A 111 23.77 -2.47 10.23
N ASP A 112 23.90 -3.55 10.99
CA ASP A 112 25.01 -4.49 10.87
C ASP A 112 24.81 -5.50 9.71
N ASN A 113 23.70 -5.41 8.96
CA ASN A 113 23.34 -6.32 7.87
C ASN A 113 23.08 -5.54 6.56
N PRO A 114 24.08 -5.44 5.66
CA PRO A 114 23.95 -4.72 4.40
C PRO A 114 22.84 -5.25 3.47
N VAL A 115 22.57 -6.55 3.53
CA VAL A 115 21.49 -7.17 2.74
C VAL A 115 20.14 -6.70 3.27
N ALA A 116 19.94 -6.74 4.58
CA ALA A 116 18.72 -6.24 5.21
C ALA A 116 18.47 -4.76 4.90
N SER A 117 19.51 -3.93 5.04
CA SER A 117 19.45 -2.51 4.70
C SER A 117 19.02 -2.29 3.24
N THR A 118 19.64 -3.01 2.29
CA THR A 118 19.29 -2.91 0.86
C THR A 118 17.85 -3.31 0.56
N VAL A 119 17.38 -4.40 1.19
CA VAL A 119 16.01 -4.90 0.99
C VAL A 119 14.97 -3.95 1.60
N ILE A 120 15.19 -3.44 2.81
CA ILE A 120 14.27 -2.49 3.45
C ILE A 120 14.20 -1.19 2.64
N ASP A 121 15.33 -0.71 2.12
CA ASP A 121 15.37 0.46 1.24
C ASP A 121 14.59 0.24 -0.07
N HIS A 122 14.63 -0.97 -0.62
CA HIS A 122 13.83 -1.33 -1.80
C HIS A 122 12.34 -1.33 -1.49
N ILE A 123 11.92 -1.99 -0.41
CA ILE A 123 10.54 -2.03 0.07
C ILE A 123 10.01 -0.61 0.29
N ARG A 124 10.80 0.28 0.91
CA ARG A 124 10.42 1.68 1.12
C ARG A 124 10.13 2.38 -0.21
N ARG A 125 11.04 2.25 -1.20
CA ARG A 125 10.87 2.88 -2.52
C ARG A 125 9.64 2.37 -3.25
N GLU A 126 9.24 1.12 -3.04
CA GLU A 126 8.03 0.56 -3.61
C GLU A 126 6.75 1.18 -3.00
N SER A 127 6.70 1.36 -1.68
CA SER A 127 5.61 2.12 -1.04
C SER A 127 5.58 3.58 -1.50
N GLU A 128 6.74 4.22 -1.71
CA GLU A 128 6.80 5.58 -2.27
C GLU A 128 6.28 5.62 -3.72
N TYR A 129 6.63 4.62 -4.52
CA TYR A 129 6.13 4.47 -5.88
C TYR A 129 4.61 4.36 -5.91
N PHE A 130 4.03 3.50 -5.07
CA PHE A 130 2.58 3.37 -4.92
C PHE A 130 1.90 4.73 -4.63
N ILE A 131 2.42 5.49 -3.66
CA ILE A 131 1.89 6.81 -3.33
C ILE A 131 1.96 7.74 -4.55
N GLY A 132 3.10 7.76 -5.26
CA GLY A 132 3.31 8.60 -6.43
C GLY A 132 2.32 8.31 -7.56
N ILE A 133 2.18 7.05 -7.96
CA ILE A 133 1.27 6.67 -9.05
C ILE A 133 -0.20 6.87 -8.67
N THR A 134 -0.56 6.61 -7.41
CA THR A 134 -1.93 6.73 -6.93
C THR A 134 -2.37 8.18 -6.90
N LYS A 135 -1.50 9.10 -6.48
CA LYS A 135 -1.77 10.53 -6.50
C LYS A 135 -2.08 11.03 -7.92
N VAL A 136 -1.26 10.65 -8.90
CA VAL A 136 -1.47 11.03 -10.31
C VAL A 136 -2.78 10.45 -10.85
N ALA A 137 -3.11 9.21 -10.49
CA ALA A 137 -4.35 8.58 -10.90
C ALA A 137 -5.59 9.27 -10.29
N MET A 138 -5.52 9.64 -9.00
CA MET A 138 -6.59 10.34 -8.28
C MET A 138 -6.85 11.75 -8.83
N GLU A 139 -5.80 12.49 -9.18
CA GLU A 139 -5.92 13.81 -9.84
C GLU A 139 -6.72 13.67 -11.14
N ARG A 140 -6.36 12.72 -12.01
CA ARG A 140 -7.09 12.46 -13.26
C ARG A 140 -8.54 12.04 -13.04
N ALA A 141 -8.82 11.18 -12.07
CA ALA A 141 -10.18 10.74 -11.75
C ALA A 141 -11.10 11.90 -11.32
N THR A 142 -10.54 12.94 -10.68
CA THR A 142 -11.30 14.10 -10.21
C THR A 142 -11.62 15.09 -11.34
N TYR A 143 -10.75 15.20 -12.36
CA TYR A 143 -10.95 16.07 -13.51
C TYR A 143 -11.84 15.47 -14.61
N SER A 144 -11.99 14.14 -14.67
CA SER A 144 -12.89 13.47 -15.64
C SER A 144 -14.38 13.55 -15.27
N THR A 145 -14.72 14.12 -14.12
CA THR A 145 -16.11 14.30 -13.63
C THR A 145 -16.67 15.72 -13.84
N VAL A 146 -15.98 16.59 -14.58
CA VAL A 146 -16.41 17.96 -14.93
C VAL A 146 -16.76 18.06 -16.40
#